data_AF-A0AA41SAS8-F1
#
_entry.id   AF-A0AA41SAS8-F1
#
_cell.length_a   1.000
_cell.length_b   1.000
_cell.length_c   1.000
_cell.angle_alpha   90.00
_cell.angle_beta   90.00
_cell.angle_gamma   90.00
#
_symmetry.space_group_name_H-M   'P 1'
#
loop_
_entity.id
_entity.type
_entity.pdbx_description
1 polymer ?
#
loop_
_entity_poly.entity_id
_entity_poly.type
_entity_poly.pdbx_seq_one_letter_code
_entity_poly.pdbx_strand_id
1 'polypeptide(L)'
;MQLIREVTAELPIYLSNSLNSLRLEGQKTVAIEILQQFDWEVPDWVIVPGGNLGNIYAFYKGFQMCKEFAGWDTEFKPVTAATTFASAIQIGDPVSIDRAIFALKNFDLTGMFICPHTGVALAALIKLRNSGVIQPNDRTVVVSTAHGLKFTQSKIDYHSNAIPDMASRFANPPM
;
A
#
# COMPACT_ATOMS: atom_id res chain seq x y z
N MET A 1 -16.87 10.65 17.01
CA MET A 1 -15.68 11.33 17.59
C MET A 1 -15.98 12.07 18.89
N GLN A 2 -17.14 12.73 19.06
CA GLN A 2 -17.47 13.47 20.29
C GLN A 2 -17.35 12.61 21.57
N LEU A 3 -18.09 11.49 21.66
CA LEU A 3 -18.03 10.56 22.80
C LEU A 3 -16.60 10.09 23.13
N ILE A 4 -15.76 9.85 22.10
CA ILE A 4 -14.37 9.44 22.32
C ILE A 4 -13.57 10.56 22.99
N ARG A 5 -13.76 11.82 22.57
CA ARG A 5 -13.10 12.98 23.18
C ARG A 5 -13.52 13.17 24.63
N GLU A 6 -14.82 13.07 24.92
CA GLU A 6 -15.40 13.18 26.26
C GLU A 6 -14.81 12.12 27.19
N VAL A 7 -14.85 10.84 26.79
CA VAL A 7 -14.27 9.73 27.58
C VAL A 7 -12.76 9.87 27.81
N THR A 8 -11.99 10.34 26.81
CA THR A 8 -10.54 10.58 26.97
C THR A 8 -10.18 11.84 27.76
N ALA A 9 -11.15 12.71 28.04
CA ALA A 9 -10.95 13.87 28.91
C ALA A 9 -11.15 13.51 30.40
N GLU A 10 -11.99 12.50 30.68
CA GLU A 10 -12.31 12.04 32.05
C GLU A 10 -11.45 10.86 32.51
N LEU A 11 -11.00 10.00 31.59
CA LEU A 11 -10.21 8.80 31.89
C LEU A 11 -8.80 8.86 31.27
N PRO A 12 -7.77 8.29 31.93
CA PRO A 12 -6.39 8.26 31.44
C PRO A 12 -6.22 7.25 30.29
N ILE A 13 -6.82 7.54 29.14
CA ILE A 13 -6.87 6.69 27.94
C ILE A 13 -6.16 7.39 26.78
N TYR A 14 -5.04 6.83 26.33
CA TYR A 14 -4.31 7.37 25.18
C TYR A 14 -4.86 6.84 23.84
N LEU A 15 -5.09 7.76 22.90
CA LEU A 15 -5.56 7.41 21.56
C LEU A 15 -4.40 6.99 20.64
N SER A 16 -4.43 5.74 20.17
CA SER A 16 -3.48 5.20 19.18
C SER A 16 -4.06 5.22 17.76
N ASN A 17 -4.35 6.42 17.25
CA ASN A 17 -4.88 6.64 15.89
C ASN A 17 -3.77 7.11 14.92
N SER A 18 -4.10 7.51 13.69
CA SER A 18 -3.12 7.98 12.68
C SER A 18 -2.48 9.34 12.99
N LEU A 19 -3.01 10.11 13.94
CA LEU A 19 -2.46 11.40 14.37
C LEU A 19 -1.35 11.23 15.43
N ASN A 20 -1.14 10.01 15.96
CA ASN A 20 -0.11 9.73 16.94
C ASN A 20 1.27 9.67 16.24
N SER A 21 2.10 10.69 16.45
CA SER A 21 3.41 10.85 15.82
C SER A 21 4.38 9.69 16.12
N LEU A 22 4.30 9.05 17.29
CA LEU A 22 5.14 7.90 17.65
C LEU A 22 4.91 6.71 16.70
N ARG A 23 3.72 6.59 16.09
CA ARG A 23 3.47 5.55 15.09
C ARG A 23 4.28 5.77 13.82
N LEU A 24 4.54 7.02 13.43
CA LEU A 24 5.38 7.33 12.27
C LEU A 24 6.84 6.94 12.54
N GLU A 25 7.32 7.08 13.78
CA GLU A 25 8.66 6.63 14.20
C GLU A 25 8.82 5.11 14.19
N GLY A 26 7.75 4.35 14.43
CA GLY A 26 7.75 2.90 14.21
C GLY A 26 7.62 2.55 12.73
N GLN A 27 6.74 3.22 11.99
CA GLN A 27 6.50 2.92 10.57
C GLN A 27 7.68 3.24 9.66
N LYS A 28 8.55 4.19 10.02
CA LYS A 28 9.74 4.53 9.22
C LYS A 28 10.79 3.42 9.20
N THR A 29 10.79 2.49 10.16
CA THR A 29 11.80 1.41 10.20
C THR A 29 11.72 0.53 8.97
N VAL A 30 10.53 0.38 8.37
CA VAL A 30 10.35 -0.42 7.14
C VAL A 30 11.19 0.12 5.98
N ALA A 31 11.42 1.43 5.89
CA ALA A 31 12.36 1.99 4.90
C ALA A 31 13.82 1.62 5.22
N ILE A 32 14.20 1.65 6.51
CA ILE A 32 15.53 1.24 6.98
C ILE A 32 15.75 -0.27 6.73
N GLU A 33 14.74 -1.10 6.97
CA GLU A 33 14.74 -2.53 6.73
C GLU A 33 14.85 -2.85 5.23
N ILE A 34 14.12 -2.13 4.36
CA ILE A 34 14.27 -2.25 2.89
C ILE A 34 15.72 -2.04 2.46
N LEU A 35 16.37 -1.00 3.00
CA LEU A 35 17.76 -0.68 2.70
C LEU A 35 18.69 -1.78 3.22
N GLN A 36 18.51 -2.19 4.49
CA GLN A 36 19.29 -3.25 5.11
C GLN A 36 19.18 -4.60 4.36
N GLN A 37 17.99 -4.92 3.82
CA GLN A 37 17.74 -6.14 3.04
C GLN A 37 18.29 -6.09 1.61
N PHE A 38 18.68 -4.90 1.12
CA PHE A 38 19.33 -4.70 -0.17
C PHE A 38 20.80 -4.28 0.00
N ASP A 39 21.48 -4.75 1.04
CA ASP A 39 22.89 -4.45 1.34
C ASP A 39 23.22 -2.93 1.34
N TRP A 40 22.25 -2.14 1.81
CA TRP A 40 22.27 -0.67 1.87
C TRP A 40 22.13 0.07 0.52
N GLU A 41 21.76 -0.64 -0.55
CA GLU A 41 21.41 -0.03 -1.84
C GLU A 41 19.99 0.55 -1.84
N VAL A 42 19.86 1.83 -2.25
CA VAL A 42 18.56 2.51 -2.37
C VAL A 42 17.79 1.99 -3.58
N PRO A 43 16.51 1.56 -3.45
CA PRO A 43 15.68 1.21 -4.60
C PRO A 43 15.27 2.45 -5.38
N ASP A 44 15.21 2.35 -6.71
CA ASP A 44 14.80 3.45 -7.61
C ASP A 44 13.38 3.96 -7.30
N TRP A 45 12.48 3.03 -6.93
CA TRP A 45 11.09 3.35 -6.60
C TRP A 45 10.57 2.54 -5.41
N VAL A 46 9.77 3.19 -4.56
CA VAL A 46 8.90 2.49 -3.60
C VAL A 46 7.47 2.96 -3.80
N ILE A 47 6.58 2.00 -4.07
CA ILE A 47 5.15 2.23 -4.29
C ILE A 47 4.42 1.90 -2.99
N VAL A 48 3.85 2.92 -2.36
CA VAL A 48 3.12 2.81 -1.09
C VAL A 48 1.62 2.99 -1.33
N PRO A 49 0.75 2.04 -0.93
CA PRO A 49 -0.69 2.21 -1.02
C PRO A 49 -1.18 3.38 -0.13
N GLY A 50 -1.75 4.41 -0.75
CA GLY A 50 -2.16 5.67 -0.09
C GLY A 50 -3.41 5.62 0.78
N GLY A 51 -3.61 4.56 1.57
CA GLY A 51 -4.78 4.41 2.45
C GLY A 51 -4.74 5.36 3.64
N ASN A 52 -3.76 5.17 4.53
CA ASN A 52 -3.41 6.15 5.55
C ASN A 52 -2.18 6.92 5.05
N LEU A 53 -2.34 8.20 4.70
CA LEU A 53 -1.26 9.05 4.17
C LEU A 53 -0.07 9.21 5.13
N GLY A 54 -0.21 8.86 6.42
CA GLY A 54 0.93 8.77 7.34
C GLY A 54 2.00 7.75 6.88
N ASN A 55 1.62 6.68 6.17
CA ASN A 55 2.56 5.67 5.72
C ASN A 55 3.61 6.22 4.74
N ILE A 56 3.19 7.02 3.74
CA ILE A 56 4.15 7.55 2.75
C ILE A 56 5.14 8.52 3.40
N TYR A 57 4.67 9.34 4.34
CA TYR A 57 5.53 10.24 5.11
C TYR A 57 6.51 9.47 6.01
N ALA A 58 6.07 8.37 6.65
CA ALA A 58 6.94 7.54 7.46
C ALA A 58 8.06 6.89 6.63
N PHE A 59 7.75 6.36 5.45
CA PHE A 59 8.76 5.83 4.53
C PHE A 59 9.75 6.92 4.09
N TYR A 60 9.26 8.07 3.64
CA TYR A 60 10.10 9.24 3.30
C TYR A 60 11.05 9.60 4.47
N LYS A 61 10.53 9.68 5.69
CA LYS A 61 11.32 10.00 6.88
C LYS A 61 12.40 8.95 7.18
N GLY A 62 12.14 7.67 6.93
CA GLY A 62 13.12 6.61 7.10
C GLY A 62 14.25 6.68 6.07
N PHE A 63 13.92 6.88 4.78
CA PHE A 63 14.93 7.07 3.73
C PHE A 63 15.76 8.34 3.94
N GLN A 64 15.14 9.46 4.31
CA GLN A 64 15.88 10.70 4.65
C GLN A 64 16.81 10.51 5.85
N MET A 65 16.34 9.85 6.92
CA MET A 65 17.18 9.54 8.07
C MET A 65 18.40 8.70 7.68
N CYS A 66 18.23 7.66 6.86
CA CYS A 66 19.38 6.88 6.35
C CYS A 66 20.31 7.73 5.46
N LYS A 67 19.77 8.61 4.61
CA LYS A 67 20.56 9.52 3.79
C LYS A 67 21.42 10.47 4.64
N GLU A 68 20.84 11.07 5.68
CA GLU A 68 21.51 11.97 6.61
C GLU A 68 22.64 11.28 7.39
N PHE A 69 22.46 10.02 7.81
CA PHE A 69 23.47 9.28 8.58
C PHE A 69 24.53 8.57 7.72
N ALA A 70 24.18 8.12 6.51
CA ALA A 70 25.07 7.33 5.65
C ALA A 70 25.73 8.13 4.51
N GLY A 71 25.34 9.39 4.30
CA GLY A 71 25.93 10.27 3.29
C GLY A 71 25.61 9.87 1.84
N TRP A 72 24.41 9.34 1.58
CA TRP A 72 24.04 8.88 0.24
C TRP A 72 23.66 10.02 -0.71
N ASP A 73 24.24 10.03 -1.90
CA ASP A 73 23.87 10.97 -2.96
C ASP A 73 22.56 10.60 -3.68
N THR A 74 22.15 9.33 -3.64
CA THR A 74 20.91 8.84 -4.27
C THR A 74 19.65 9.48 -3.67
N GLU A 75 18.66 9.74 -4.52
CA GLU A 75 17.36 10.32 -4.15
C GLU A 75 16.27 9.24 -4.21
N PHE A 76 15.68 8.93 -3.06
CA PHE A 76 14.50 8.07 -3.00
C PHE A 76 13.27 8.77 -3.62
N LYS A 77 12.61 8.10 -4.56
CA LYS A 77 11.41 8.59 -5.26
C LYS A 77 10.14 7.84 -4.80
N PRO A 78 9.37 8.38 -3.85
CA PRO A 78 8.10 7.80 -3.42
C PRO A 78 7.02 7.91 -4.51
N VAL A 79 6.35 6.81 -4.81
CA VAL A 79 5.10 6.82 -5.59
C VAL A 79 3.94 6.46 -4.67
N THR A 80 3.06 7.42 -4.43
CA THR A 80 1.81 7.17 -3.71
C THR A 80 0.80 6.58 -4.68
N ALA A 81 0.31 5.37 -4.44
CA ALA A 81 -0.78 4.84 -5.22
C ALA A 81 -2.08 5.58 -4.88
N ALA A 82 -2.78 6.03 -5.91
CA ALA A 82 -4.05 6.70 -5.83
C ALA A 82 -5.12 5.88 -5.10
N THR A 83 -6.13 6.60 -4.65
CA THR A 83 -7.24 6.09 -3.86
C THR A 83 -8.29 5.41 -4.77
N THR A 84 -8.97 4.37 -4.31
CA THR A 84 -9.93 3.59 -5.12
C THR A 84 -11.11 3.11 -4.28
N PHE A 85 -12.25 2.82 -4.93
CA PHE A 85 -13.58 2.58 -4.34
C PHE A 85 -13.70 1.45 -3.29
N ALA A 86 -12.62 0.73 -2.96
CA ALA A 86 -12.57 0.00 -1.70
C ALA A 86 -12.84 0.98 -0.54
N SER A 87 -13.74 0.62 0.37
CA SER A 87 -14.43 1.51 1.32
C SER A 87 -13.56 2.31 2.31
N ALA A 88 -12.23 2.23 2.19
CA ALA A 88 -11.26 2.94 3.01
C ALA A 88 -10.53 4.11 2.31
N ILE A 89 -10.67 4.35 0.99
CA ILE A 89 -9.83 5.37 0.31
C ILE A 89 -10.47 6.14 -0.88
N GLN A 90 -10.52 7.48 -0.79
CA GLN A 90 -10.75 8.46 -1.89
C GLN A 90 -9.84 9.71 -1.64
N ILE A 91 -9.41 10.60 -2.57
CA ILE A 91 -9.66 10.87 -4.02
C ILE A 91 -8.29 11.03 -4.77
N GLY A 92 -8.21 10.90 -6.11
CA GLY A 92 -7.15 11.54 -6.95
C GLY A 92 -6.31 10.63 -7.88
N ASP A 93 -6.47 10.76 -9.21
CA ASP A 93 -5.94 9.88 -10.31
C ASP A 93 -6.14 8.36 -10.09
N PRO A 94 -7.39 7.92 -9.89
CA PRO A 94 -7.69 6.56 -9.43
C PRO A 94 -7.26 5.49 -10.44
N VAL A 95 -6.67 4.42 -9.92
CA VAL A 95 -6.71 3.13 -10.59
C VAL A 95 -8.16 2.66 -10.61
N SER A 96 -8.73 2.41 -11.79
CA SER A 96 -10.06 1.81 -11.94
C SER A 96 -10.13 0.46 -11.22
N ILE A 97 -11.24 0.17 -10.55
CA ILE A 97 -11.44 -1.07 -9.77
C ILE A 97 -11.04 -2.32 -10.58
N ASP A 98 -11.49 -2.42 -11.83
CA ASP A 98 -11.14 -3.50 -12.77
C ASP A 98 -9.63 -3.72 -12.95
N ARG A 99 -8.82 -2.65 -12.93
CA ARG A 99 -7.34 -2.74 -13.03
C ARG A 99 -6.71 -3.19 -11.71
N ALA A 100 -7.22 -2.72 -10.57
CA ALA A 100 -6.78 -3.17 -9.26
C ALA A 100 -7.12 -4.65 -9.02
N ILE A 101 -8.31 -5.08 -9.46
CA ILE A 101 -8.75 -6.49 -9.46
C ILE A 101 -7.93 -7.33 -10.43
N PHE A 102 -7.70 -6.85 -11.66
CA PHE A 102 -6.84 -7.53 -12.63
C PHE A 102 -5.43 -7.73 -12.08
N ALA A 103 -4.82 -6.70 -11.49
CA ALA A 103 -3.52 -6.83 -10.82
C ALA A 103 -3.59 -7.82 -9.65
N LEU A 104 -4.57 -7.69 -8.76
CA LEU A 104 -4.75 -8.58 -7.62
C LEU A 104 -4.85 -10.06 -8.05
N LYS A 105 -5.71 -10.36 -9.02
CA LYS A 105 -5.89 -11.73 -9.55
C LYS A 105 -4.62 -12.27 -10.20
N ASN A 106 -3.91 -11.47 -11.01
CA ASN A 106 -2.71 -11.96 -11.68
C ASN A 106 -1.55 -12.23 -10.71
N PHE A 107 -1.43 -11.47 -9.63
CA PHE A 107 -0.42 -11.72 -8.59
C PHE A 107 -0.84 -12.81 -7.60
N ASP A 108 -2.13 -12.97 -7.31
CA ASP A 108 -2.60 -14.15 -6.58
C ASP A 108 -2.30 -15.45 -7.38
N LEU A 109 -2.41 -15.41 -8.72
CA LEU A 109 -2.01 -16.53 -9.59
C LEU A 109 -0.51 -16.85 -9.60
N THR A 110 0.37 -15.96 -9.15
CA THR A 110 1.80 -16.28 -8.96
C THR A 110 2.09 -16.91 -7.60
N GLY A 111 1.05 -17.32 -6.86
CA GLY A 111 1.16 -17.92 -5.52
C GLY A 111 1.22 -16.91 -4.38
N MET A 112 1.05 -15.61 -4.65
CA MET A 112 0.86 -14.63 -3.58
C MET A 112 -0.57 -14.68 -3.03
N PHE A 113 -0.82 -14.02 -1.90
CA PHE A 113 -2.17 -13.83 -1.39
C PHE A 113 -2.31 -12.41 -0.81
N ILE A 114 -2.57 -11.45 -1.70
CA ILE A 114 -2.41 -10.02 -1.38
C ILE A 114 -3.72 -9.34 -0.99
N CYS A 115 -3.63 -8.22 -0.27
CA CYS A 115 -4.79 -7.39 0.05
C CYS A 115 -5.18 -6.46 -1.12
N PRO A 116 -6.43 -5.93 -1.13
CA PRO A 116 -6.89 -5.01 -2.18
C PRO A 116 -5.98 -3.80 -2.40
N HIS A 117 -5.41 -3.23 -1.33
CA HIS A 117 -4.49 -2.09 -1.43
C HIS A 117 -3.18 -2.42 -2.17
N THR A 118 -2.68 -3.64 -2.05
CA THR A 118 -1.53 -4.11 -2.84
C THR A 118 -1.92 -4.26 -4.31
N GLY A 119 -3.15 -4.73 -4.61
CA GLY A 119 -3.69 -4.74 -5.98
C GLY A 119 -3.74 -3.35 -6.63
N VAL A 120 -4.13 -2.33 -5.87
CA VAL A 120 -4.07 -0.92 -6.31
C VAL A 120 -2.63 -0.47 -6.61
N ALA A 121 -1.68 -0.76 -5.73
CA ALA A 121 -0.28 -0.39 -5.93
C ALA A 121 0.36 -1.11 -7.13
N LEU A 122 0.04 -2.39 -7.34
CA LEU A 122 0.51 -3.16 -8.50
C LEU A 122 -0.11 -2.68 -9.82
N ALA A 123 -1.37 -2.25 -9.80
CA ALA A 123 -1.99 -1.63 -10.96
C ALA A 123 -1.40 -0.24 -11.28
N ALA A 124 -0.97 0.51 -10.25
CA ALA A 124 -0.18 1.75 -10.44
C ALA A 124 1.21 1.44 -11.03
N LEU A 125 1.90 0.39 -10.56
CA LEU A 125 3.15 -0.10 -11.15
C LEU A 125 2.96 -0.42 -12.64
N ILE A 126 1.92 -1.19 -12.99
CA ILE A 126 1.62 -1.53 -14.40
C ILE A 126 1.36 -0.26 -15.23
N LYS A 127 0.60 0.72 -14.71
CA LYS A 127 0.38 2.01 -15.38
C LYS A 127 1.70 2.73 -15.67
N LEU A 128 2.58 2.84 -14.68
CA LEU A 128 3.85 3.58 -14.76
C LEU A 128 4.93 2.88 -15.60
N ARG A 129 4.93 1.54 -15.62
CA ARG A 129 5.75 0.73 -16.54
C ARG A 129 5.29 0.92 -17.99
N ASN A 130 3.97 0.87 -18.22
CA ASN A 130 3.40 1.06 -19.56
C ASN A 130 3.56 2.49 -20.10
N SER A 131 3.65 3.49 -19.22
CA SER A 131 3.96 4.88 -19.62
C SER A 131 5.46 5.19 -19.69
N GLY A 132 6.34 4.21 -19.49
CA GLY A 132 7.80 4.39 -19.52
C GLY A 132 8.36 5.29 -18.41
N VAL A 133 7.63 5.48 -17.30
CA VAL A 133 8.09 6.25 -16.14
C VAL A 133 8.99 5.40 -15.24
N ILE A 134 8.58 4.15 -15.00
CA ILE A 134 9.41 3.12 -14.36
C ILE A 134 10.02 2.27 -15.48
N GLN A 135 11.34 2.14 -15.53
CA GLN A 135 12.03 1.37 -16.56
C GLN A 135 11.96 -0.14 -16.28
N PRO A 136 12.27 -1.00 -17.28
CA PRO A 136 12.35 -2.44 -17.10
C PRO A 136 13.25 -2.90 -15.95
N ASN A 137 14.37 -2.20 -15.75
CA ASN A 137 15.46 -2.55 -14.83
C ASN A 137 15.41 -1.80 -13.48
N ASP A 138 14.48 -0.86 -13.30
CA ASP A 138 14.36 -0.10 -12.05
C ASP A 138 13.99 -1.02 -10.87
N ARG A 139 14.80 -1.03 -9.81
CA ARG A 139 14.51 -1.75 -8.56
C ARG A 139 13.31 -1.12 -7.87
N THR A 140 12.15 -1.74 -8.04
CA THR A 140 10.87 -1.24 -7.55
C THR A 140 10.32 -2.09 -6.41
N VAL A 141 10.09 -1.48 -5.24
CA VAL A 141 9.46 -2.13 -4.08
C VAL A 141 7.98 -1.78 -4.02
N VAL A 142 7.11 -2.77 -3.78
CA VAL A 142 5.67 -2.55 -3.58
C VAL A 142 5.28 -2.94 -2.16
N VAL A 143 4.77 -1.97 -1.39
CA VAL A 143 4.49 -2.15 0.04
C VAL A 143 3.13 -2.81 0.26
N SER A 144 3.12 -4.03 0.79
CA SER A 144 1.90 -4.70 1.24
C SER A 144 1.60 -4.32 2.69
N THR A 145 0.53 -3.55 2.92
CA THR A 145 0.17 -3.03 4.26
C THR A 145 -0.69 -3.99 5.10
N ALA A 146 -1.20 -5.06 4.49
CA ALA A 146 -2.02 -6.07 5.15
C ALA A 146 -1.93 -7.42 4.44
N HIS A 147 -2.00 -8.50 5.22
CA HIS A 147 -2.06 -9.87 4.68
C HIS A 147 -3.42 -10.14 4.00
N GLY A 148 -3.43 -10.86 2.88
CA GLY A 148 -4.66 -11.18 2.13
C GLY A 148 -5.70 -11.98 2.93
N LEU A 149 -5.27 -12.70 3.99
CA LEU A 149 -6.17 -13.42 4.90
C LEU A 149 -7.20 -12.53 5.61
N LYS A 150 -6.96 -11.22 5.70
CA LYS A 150 -7.96 -10.25 6.22
C LYS A 150 -9.10 -9.96 5.22
N PHE A 151 -9.00 -10.49 3.99
CA PHE A 151 -9.87 -10.19 2.85
C PHE A 151 -10.36 -11.47 2.15
N THR A 152 -10.39 -12.61 2.86
CA THR A 152 -10.89 -13.89 2.32
C THR A 152 -12.30 -13.75 1.79
N GLN A 153 -13.22 -13.13 2.54
CA GLN A 153 -14.60 -12.92 2.10
C GLN A 153 -14.66 -12.13 0.79
N SER A 154 -13.94 -11.02 0.67
CA SER A 154 -13.88 -10.22 -0.58
C SER A 154 -13.38 -11.02 -1.78
N LYS A 155 -12.46 -11.99 -1.58
CA LYS A 155 -12.02 -12.90 -2.66
C LYS A 155 -13.05 -13.98 -2.94
N ILE A 156 -13.70 -14.54 -1.92
CA ILE A 156 -14.80 -15.51 -2.08
C ILE A 156 -15.94 -14.87 -2.88
N ASP A 157 -16.40 -13.68 -2.49
CA ASP A 157 -17.48 -12.95 -3.16
C ASP A 157 -17.11 -12.67 -4.63
N TYR A 158 -15.86 -12.27 -4.88
CA TYR A 158 -15.37 -12.03 -6.24
C TYR A 158 -15.37 -13.30 -7.10
N HIS A 159 -14.73 -14.39 -6.63
CA HIS A 159 -14.60 -15.63 -7.41
C HIS A 159 -15.91 -16.45 -7.50
N SER A 160 -16.91 -16.16 -6.66
CA SER A 160 -18.26 -16.74 -6.74
C SER A 160 -19.26 -15.88 -7.54
N ASN A 161 -18.85 -14.71 -8.05
CA ASN A 161 -19.72 -13.72 -8.71
C ASN A 161 -20.83 -13.16 -7.79
N ALA A 162 -20.58 -13.07 -6.49
CA ALA A 162 -21.54 -12.61 -5.49
C ALA A 162 -21.45 -11.10 -5.15
N ILE A 163 -20.59 -10.34 -5.82
CA ILE A 163 -20.49 -8.87 -5.64
C ILE A 163 -21.52 -8.16 -6.54
N PRO A 164 -22.51 -7.44 -5.97
CA PRO A 164 -23.48 -6.68 -6.77
C PRO A 164 -22.81 -5.63 -7.65
N ASP A 165 -23.40 -5.39 -8.83
CA ASP A 165 -22.98 -4.37 -9.80
C ASP A 165 -21.51 -4.46 -10.28
N MET A 166 -20.82 -5.57 -9.99
CA MET A 166 -19.46 -5.83 -10.42
C MET A 166 -19.39 -7.02 -11.39
N ALA A 167 -18.87 -6.78 -12.59
CA ALA A 167 -18.52 -7.86 -13.49
C ALA A 167 -17.25 -8.56 -12.98
N SER A 168 -17.38 -9.71 -12.31
CA SER A 168 -16.26 -10.57 -11.89
C SER A 168 -15.57 -11.28 -13.06
N ARG A 169 -15.07 -10.51 -14.03
CA ARG A 169 -14.47 -10.97 -15.32
C ARG A 169 -13.33 -11.98 -15.18
N PHE A 170 -12.72 -12.06 -13.99
CA PHE A 170 -11.60 -12.95 -13.68
C PHE A 170 -11.92 -13.90 -12.51
N ALA A 171 -13.20 -14.18 -12.26
CA ALA A 171 -13.64 -15.22 -11.33
C ALA A 171 -13.01 -16.58 -11.67
N ASN A 172 -12.86 -17.41 -10.66
CA ASN A 172 -12.27 -18.75 -10.77
C ASN A 172 -12.98 -19.67 -9.77
N PRO A 173 -14.27 -19.95 -9.97
CA PRO A 173 -15.03 -20.87 -9.12
C PRO A 173 -14.51 -22.31 -9.28
N PRO A 174 -14.83 -23.22 -8.34
CA PRO A 174 -14.72 -24.65 -8.58
C PRO A 174 -15.50 -25.07 -9.83
N MET A 175 -14.96 -26.06 -10.56
CA MET A 175 -15.59 -26.71 -11.72
C MET A 175 -16.57 -27.81 -11.28
#